data_AF-A0A0G1QHS4-F1
#
_entry.id   AF-A0A0G1QHS4-F1
#
_cell.length_a   1.000
_cell.length_b   1.000
_cell.length_c   1.000
_cell.angle_alpha   90.00
_cell.angle_beta   90.00
_cell.angle_gamma   90.00
#
_symmetry.space_group_name_H-M   'P 1'
#
loop_
_entity.id
_entity.type
_entity.pdbx_description
1 polymer ?
#
loop_
_entity_poly.entity_id
_entity_poly.type
_entity_poly.pdbx_seq_one_letter_code
_entity_poly.pdbx_strand_id
1 'polypeptide(L)'
;MADYQPSKKILQKYAQVLVNFALNSGKGVKPGEVVLCQVPDVAKPLALELQNTILKAGAQPMIRLLPTEFAKDFYTLASDAQIKFFPEKYLQAQVDLIDHRIQVVADVDPFELKNIDPTKPLLSRQSAKPYQDWLVAKELKGQHTWTIALWGTPAKAKLVGLSLKSYWRQIIKACFLDKPEPVKAWQKVFELQAKILAKINSLNIQSVQTRPSAPRAGSSLTSRSTVTAILFPGFPLNLKPEK
;
A
#
# COMPACT_ATOMS: atom_id res chain seq x y z
N MET A 1 8.02 -6.14 -26.05
CA MET A 1 8.61 -4.98 -25.33
C MET A 1 8.00 -4.89 -23.94
N ALA A 2 8.49 -5.73 -23.02
CA ALA A 2 8.01 -5.81 -21.63
C ALA A 2 9.20 -5.75 -20.64
N ASP A 3 10.34 -5.24 -21.07
CA ASP A 3 11.63 -5.61 -20.47
C ASP A 3 12.19 -4.56 -19.53
N TYR A 4 11.32 -3.84 -18.81
CA TYR A 4 11.77 -2.92 -17.78
C TYR A 4 11.50 -3.46 -16.39
N GLN A 5 12.57 -3.83 -15.71
CA GLN A 5 12.59 -4.07 -14.26
C GLN A 5 13.51 -3.04 -13.61
N PRO A 6 13.12 -2.44 -12.47
CA PRO A 6 14.03 -1.60 -11.70
C PRO A 6 15.29 -2.37 -11.29
N SER A 7 16.42 -1.67 -11.21
CA SER A 7 17.66 -2.29 -10.73
C SER A 7 17.52 -2.74 -9.28
N LYS A 8 18.30 -3.75 -8.90
CA LYS A 8 18.37 -4.25 -7.52
C LYS A 8 18.59 -3.12 -6.50
N LYS A 9 19.45 -2.15 -6.82
CA LYS A 9 19.72 -0.98 -5.96
C LYS A 9 18.47 -0.13 -5.69
N ILE A 10 17.59 0.04 -6.68
CA ILE A 10 16.31 0.74 -6.50
C ILE A 10 15.36 -0.07 -5.63
N LEU A 11 15.27 -1.39 -5.84
CA LEU A 11 14.43 -2.26 -5.02
C LEU A 11 14.89 -2.32 -3.56
N GLN A 12 16.20 -2.33 -3.32
CA GLN A 12 16.79 -2.22 -1.99
C GLN A 12 16.41 -0.93 -1.28
N LYS A 13 16.52 0.21 -1.98
CA LYS A 13 16.06 1.51 -1.46
C LYS A 13 14.57 1.50 -1.16
N TYR A 14 13.78 0.85 -2.01
CA TYR A 14 12.34 0.75 -1.81
C TYR A 14 12.02 -0.04 -0.55
N ALA A 15 12.64 -1.21 -0.38
CA ALA A 15 12.51 -2.01 0.84
C ALA A 15 12.97 -1.24 2.09
N GLN A 16 14.07 -0.49 2.02
CA GLN A 16 14.51 0.38 3.12
C GLN A 16 13.47 1.42 3.50
N VAL A 17 12.83 2.09 2.55
CA VAL A 17 11.74 3.04 2.86
C VAL A 17 10.57 2.33 3.51
N LEU A 18 10.14 1.20 2.96
CA LEU A 18 8.97 0.47 3.47
C LEU A 18 9.21 -0.09 4.88
N VAL A 19 10.40 -0.62 5.15
CA VAL A 19 10.71 -1.33 6.40
C VAL A 19 11.29 -0.39 7.46
N ASN A 20 12.26 0.44 7.09
CA ASN A 20 13.01 1.26 8.05
C ASN A 20 12.40 2.66 8.25
N PHE A 21 11.31 2.98 7.57
CA PHE A 21 10.62 4.25 7.72
C PHE A 21 9.10 4.12 7.76
N ALA A 22 8.47 3.46 6.79
CA ALA A 22 7.00 3.49 6.67
C ALA A 22 6.25 2.82 7.83
N LEU A 23 6.87 1.81 8.44
CA LEU A 23 6.35 1.12 9.62
C LEU A 23 6.69 1.87 10.91
N ASN A 24 5.96 1.58 11.99
CA ASN A 24 6.10 2.26 13.30
C ASN A 24 6.02 3.79 13.19
N SER A 25 5.11 4.30 12.35
CA SER A 25 4.84 5.73 12.21
C SER A 25 6.09 6.58 11.92
N GLY A 26 6.95 6.12 11.00
CA GLY A 26 8.17 6.85 10.62
C GLY A 26 9.44 6.36 11.31
N LYS A 27 9.34 5.41 12.26
CA LYS A 27 10.48 4.92 13.06
C LYS A 27 11.12 3.64 12.51
N GLY A 28 10.43 2.93 11.62
CA GLY A 28 10.86 1.64 11.11
C GLY A 28 10.68 0.49 12.12
N VAL A 29 10.87 -0.73 11.64
CA VAL A 29 10.73 -1.95 12.46
C VAL A 29 11.84 -2.07 13.52
N LYS A 30 11.55 -2.77 14.60
CA LYS A 30 12.46 -3.08 15.72
C LYS A 30 12.84 -4.56 15.72
N PRO A 31 13.99 -4.92 16.33
CA PRO A 31 14.36 -6.33 16.50
C PRO A 31 13.27 -7.14 17.21
N GLY A 32 13.01 -8.35 16.73
CA GLY A 32 11.99 -9.27 17.26
C GLY A 32 10.57 -9.04 16.73
N GLU A 33 10.26 -7.87 16.16
CA GLU A 33 8.93 -7.60 15.57
C GLU A 33 8.68 -8.46 14.33
N VAL A 34 7.42 -8.82 14.09
CA VAL A 34 7.01 -9.69 12.99
C VAL A 34 6.36 -8.87 11.87
N VAL A 35 6.85 -9.04 10.65
CA VAL A 35 6.40 -8.29 9.47
C VAL A 35 5.79 -9.23 8.43
N LEU A 36 4.47 -9.14 8.24
CA LEU A 36 3.77 -9.83 7.16
C LEU A 36 3.93 -9.04 5.84
N CYS A 37 4.56 -9.65 4.84
CA CYS A 37 4.64 -9.10 3.49
C CYS A 37 3.72 -9.89 2.55
N GLN A 38 2.67 -9.26 2.07
CA GLN A 38 1.77 -9.81 1.06
C GLN A 38 2.16 -9.25 -0.31
N VAL A 39 2.74 -10.10 -1.15
CA VAL A 39 3.39 -9.67 -2.40
C VAL A 39 2.87 -10.49 -3.57
N PRO A 40 2.24 -9.90 -4.59
CA PRO A 40 1.94 -10.63 -5.83
C PRO A 40 3.21 -11.26 -6.41
N ASP A 41 3.10 -12.48 -6.94
CA ASP A 41 4.21 -13.26 -7.49
C ASP A 41 5.02 -12.51 -8.57
N VAL A 42 4.38 -11.69 -9.40
CA VAL A 42 5.04 -10.79 -10.36
C VAL A 42 5.96 -9.75 -9.72
N ALA A 43 5.80 -9.49 -8.41
CA ALA A 43 6.62 -8.59 -7.61
C ALA A 43 7.63 -9.34 -6.71
N LYS A 44 7.87 -10.63 -6.96
CA LYS A 44 8.86 -11.46 -6.25
C LYS A 44 10.25 -10.81 -6.10
N PRO A 45 10.79 -10.04 -7.07
CA PRO A 45 12.07 -9.34 -6.85
C PRO A 45 12.03 -8.34 -5.67
N LEU A 46 10.91 -7.66 -5.43
CA LEU A 46 10.75 -6.79 -4.26
C LEU A 46 10.60 -7.60 -2.97
N ALA A 47 9.92 -8.75 -3.01
CA ALA A 47 9.76 -9.64 -1.84
C ALA A 47 11.13 -10.06 -1.26
N LEU A 48 12.10 -10.37 -2.12
CA LEU A 48 13.46 -10.71 -1.69
C LEU A 48 14.14 -9.55 -0.97
N GLU A 49 14.05 -8.33 -1.50
CA GLU A 49 14.68 -7.16 -0.87
C GLU A 49 13.96 -6.75 0.42
N LEU A 50 12.63 -6.94 0.52
CA LEU A 50 11.87 -6.80 1.77
C LEU A 50 12.39 -7.76 2.83
N GLN A 51 12.47 -9.06 2.52
CA GLN A 51 12.99 -10.08 3.44
C GLN A 51 14.39 -9.71 3.94
N ASN A 52 15.30 -9.38 3.02
CA ASN A 52 16.67 -9.02 3.37
C ASN A 52 16.73 -7.78 4.25
N THR A 53 15.87 -6.79 4.03
CA THR A 53 15.84 -5.56 4.83
C THR A 53 15.28 -5.82 6.23
N ILE A 54 14.21 -6.61 6.33
CA ILE A 54 13.61 -7.01 7.61
C ILE A 54 14.61 -7.80 8.47
N LEU A 55 15.29 -8.80 7.88
CA LEU A 55 16.31 -9.59 8.58
C LEU A 55 17.47 -8.72 9.07
N LYS A 56 17.94 -7.77 8.24
CA LYS A 56 19.01 -6.84 8.64
C LYS A 56 18.60 -5.91 9.78
N ALA A 57 17.30 -5.64 9.95
CA ALA A 57 16.76 -4.88 11.06
C ALA A 57 16.54 -5.74 12.33
N GLY A 58 16.80 -7.06 12.27
CA GLY A 58 16.58 -7.99 13.38
C GLY A 58 15.11 -8.41 13.57
N ALA A 59 14.23 -8.05 12.65
CA ALA A 59 12.81 -8.41 12.65
C ALA A 59 12.57 -9.75 11.92
N GLN A 60 11.38 -10.33 12.09
CA GLN A 60 11.00 -11.62 11.52
C GLN A 60 10.13 -11.43 10.26
N PRO A 61 10.63 -11.79 9.06
CA PRO A 61 9.84 -11.68 7.84
C PRO A 61 8.86 -12.85 7.69
N MET A 62 7.60 -12.55 7.45
CA MET A 62 6.59 -13.51 6.97
C MET A 62 6.23 -13.16 5.52
N ILE A 63 6.97 -13.73 4.56
CA ILE A 63 6.73 -13.48 3.13
C ILE A 63 5.62 -14.39 2.61
N ARG A 64 4.57 -13.79 2.02
CA ARG A 64 3.52 -14.51 1.29
C ARG A 64 3.44 -14.01 -0.14
N LEU A 65 3.78 -14.90 -1.07
CA LEU A 65 3.55 -14.67 -2.48
C LEU A 65 2.08 -14.96 -2.81
N LEU A 66 1.42 -14.02 -3.48
CA LEU A 66 0.04 -14.12 -3.90
C LEU A 66 -0.01 -14.41 -5.42
N PRO A 67 -0.72 -15.44 -5.87
CA PRO A 67 -0.82 -15.72 -7.29
C PRO A 67 -1.57 -14.59 -8.01
N THR A 68 -1.08 -14.15 -9.16
CA THR A 68 -1.84 -13.25 -10.05
C THR A 68 -2.68 -14.01 -11.06
N GLU A 69 -3.74 -13.39 -11.57
CA GLU A 69 -4.64 -13.94 -12.61
C GLU A 69 -5.51 -15.14 -12.18
N PHE A 70 -5.56 -15.45 -10.88
CA PHE A 70 -6.35 -16.56 -10.33
C PHE A 70 -7.77 -16.15 -9.93
N ALA A 71 -8.04 -14.85 -9.77
CA ALA A 71 -9.28 -14.37 -9.18
C ALA A 71 -10.48 -14.61 -10.11
N LYS A 72 -10.28 -14.47 -11.42
CA LYS A 72 -11.34 -14.74 -12.41
C LYS A 72 -11.86 -16.17 -12.30
N ASP A 73 -10.96 -17.16 -12.30
CA ASP A 73 -11.35 -18.57 -12.23
C ASP A 73 -11.94 -18.91 -10.87
N PHE A 74 -11.37 -18.38 -9.79
CA PHE A 74 -11.94 -18.53 -8.45
C PHE A 74 -13.39 -18.05 -8.40
N TYR A 75 -13.70 -16.83 -8.86
CA TYR A 75 -15.08 -16.33 -8.82
C TYR A 75 -15.98 -16.97 -9.88
N THR A 76 -15.43 -17.53 -10.96
CA THR A 76 -16.23 -18.30 -11.93
C THR A 76 -16.68 -19.62 -11.32
N LEU A 77 -15.76 -20.34 -10.67
CA LEU A 77 -15.96 -21.73 -10.24
C LEU A 77 -16.48 -21.86 -8.79
N ALA A 78 -16.11 -20.95 -7.90
CA ALA A 78 -16.43 -21.07 -6.48
C ALA A 78 -17.93 -20.86 -6.23
N SER A 79 -18.46 -21.73 -5.37
CA SER A 79 -19.77 -21.57 -4.74
C SER A 79 -19.74 -20.47 -3.67
N ASP A 80 -20.91 -19.93 -3.32
CA ASP A 80 -21.06 -18.96 -2.23
C ASP A 80 -20.50 -19.48 -0.91
N ALA A 81 -20.63 -20.78 -0.62
CA ALA A 81 -20.10 -21.41 0.59
C ALA A 81 -18.56 -21.37 0.62
N GLN A 82 -17.91 -21.63 -0.53
CA GLN A 82 -16.45 -21.53 -0.65
C GLN A 82 -15.96 -20.07 -0.59
N ILE A 83 -16.72 -19.12 -1.15
CA ILE A 83 -16.42 -17.69 -1.06
C ILE A 83 -16.58 -17.18 0.38
N LYS A 84 -17.58 -17.70 1.11
CA LYS A 84 -17.85 -17.38 2.53
C LYS A 84 -16.90 -18.06 3.50
N PHE A 85 -16.07 -18.99 3.04
CA PHE A 85 -15.15 -19.71 3.92
C PHE A 85 -14.19 -18.74 4.59
N PHE A 86 -14.27 -18.66 5.92
CA PHE A 86 -13.44 -17.80 6.74
C PHE A 86 -12.62 -18.65 7.72
N PRO A 87 -11.30 -18.82 7.50
CA PRO A 87 -10.46 -19.64 8.36
C PRO A 87 -10.10 -18.89 9.66
N GLU A 88 -11.10 -18.69 10.52
CA GLU A 88 -11.05 -17.85 11.72
C GLU A 88 -9.82 -18.10 12.59
N LYS A 89 -9.60 -19.34 13.05
CA LYS A 89 -8.49 -19.68 13.96
C LYS A 89 -7.12 -19.33 13.37
N TYR A 90 -6.93 -19.57 12.09
CA TYR A 90 -5.68 -19.27 11.39
C TYR A 90 -5.47 -17.76 11.26
N LEU A 91 -6.53 -17.01 10.95
CA LEU A 91 -6.45 -15.55 10.80
C LEU A 91 -6.28 -14.86 12.15
N GLN A 92 -6.93 -15.33 13.22
CA GLN A 92 -6.70 -14.84 14.59
C GLN A 92 -5.25 -15.02 15.01
N ALA A 93 -4.71 -16.24 14.88
CA ALA A 93 -3.31 -16.51 15.22
C ALA A 93 -2.34 -15.63 14.40
N GLN A 94 -2.67 -15.33 13.14
CA GLN A 94 -1.88 -14.40 12.33
C GLN A 94 -1.97 -12.97 12.85
N VAL A 95 -3.17 -12.46 13.18
CA VAL A 95 -3.33 -11.10 13.74
C VAL A 95 -2.58 -10.97 15.05
N ASP A 96 -2.66 -11.96 15.92
CA ASP A 96 -1.98 -11.96 17.22
C ASP A 96 -0.47 -11.88 17.04
N LEU A 97 0.07 -12.66 16.08
CA LEU A 97 1.51 -12.75 15.80
C LEU A 97 2.10 -11.49 15.16
N ILE A 98 1.41 -10.83 14.22
CA ILE A 98 2.04 -9.80 13.37
C ILE A 98 2.06 -8.41 14.03
N ASP A 99 3.20 -7.75 14.06
CA ASP A 99 3.31 -6.34 14.45
C ASP A 99 3.06 -5.43 13.24
N HIS A 100 3.48 -5.87 12.05
CA HIS A 100 3.48 -5.04 10.86
C HIS A 100 2.96 -5.74 9.62
N ARG A 101 2.36 -4.97 8.70
CA ARG A 101 1.91 -5.47 7.40
C ARG A 101 2.38 -4.60 6.24
N ILE A 102 3.04 -5.20 5.26
CA ILE A 102 3.38 -4.58 3.98
C ILE A 102 2.55 -5.26 2.90
N GLN A 103 1.69 -4.51 2.21
CA GLN A 103 0.93 -5.00 1.07
C GLN A 103 1.49 -4.40 -0.22
N VAL A 104 1.90 -5.25 -1.16
CA VAL A 104 2.30 -4.81 -2.50
C VAL A 104 1.11 -4.92 -3.44
N VAL A 105 0.84 -3.87 -4.20
CA VAL A 105 -0.20 -3.83 -5.23
C VAL A 105 0.46 -3.94 -6.60
N ALA A 106 0.04 -4.93 -7.39
CA ALA A 106 0.56 -5.21 -8.73
C ALA A 106 -0.57 -5.68 -9.65
N ASP A 107 -1.37 -4.75 -10.18
CA ASP A 107 -2.48 -5.10 -11.08
C ASP A 107 -1.94 -5.55 -12.45
N VAL A 108 -1.92 -6.85 -12.71
CA VAL A 108 -1.47 -7.40 -14.01
C VAL A 108 -2.58 -7.44 -15.05
N ASP A 109 -3.84 -7.54 -14.60
CA ASP A 109 -5.04 -7.33 -15.42
C ASP A 109 -6.08 -6.49 -14.66
N PRO A 110 -6.16 -5.18 -14.92
CA PRO A 110 -7.19 -4.29 -14.36
C PRO A 110 -8.64 -4.70 -14.68
N PHE A 111 -8.85 -5.54 -15.69
CA PHE A 111 -10.16 -6.00 -16.16
C PHE A 111 -10.41 -7.48 -15.86
N GLU A 112 -9.58 -8.11 -15.01
CA GLU A 112 -9.66 -9.55 -14.69
C GLU A 112 -11.09 -9.98 -14.30
N LEU A 113 -11.78 -9.13 -13.53
CA LEU A 113 -13.12 -9.39 -13.01
C LEU A 113 -14.24 -8.69 -13.79
N LYS A 114 -13.97 -8.11 -14.98
CA LYS A 114 -14.94 -7.29 -15.73
C LYS A 114 -16.27 -8.00 -16.03
N ASN A 115 -16.23 -9.31 -16.27
CA ASN A 115 -17.39 -10.12 -16.63
C ASN A 115 -17.85 -11.05 -15.49
N ILE A 116 -17.36 -10.83 -14.26
CA ILE A 116 -17.73 -11.61 -13.09
C ILE A 116 -18.92 -10.93 -12.39
N ASP A 117 -19.84 -11.74 -11.85
CA ASP A 117 -20.94 -11.24 -11.02
C ASP A 117 -20.38 -10.41 -9.84
N PRO A 118 -20.71 -9.12 -9.72
CA PRO A 118 -20.17 -8.25 -8.69
C PRO A 118 -20.55 -8.66 -7.27
N THR A 119 -21.60 -9.47 -7.08
CA THR A 119 -21.99 -9.99 -5.77
C THR A 119 -20.93 -10.93 -5.18
N LYS A 120 -20.19 -11.67 -6.01
CA LYS A 120 -19.17 -12.62 -5.57
C LYS A 120 -17.95 -11.95 -4.93
N PRO A 121 -17.28 -10.97 -5.57
CA PRO A 121 -16.22 -10.20 -4.90
C PRO A 121 -16.71 -9.42 -3.68
N LEU A 122 -17.95 -8.91 -3.70
CA LEU A 122 -18.54 -8.25 -2.54
C LEU A 122 -18.68 -9.22 -1.36
N LEU A 123 -19.16 -10.44 -1.62
CA LEU A 123 -19.30 -11.49 -0.61
C LEU A 123 -17.96 -11.91 -0.01
N SER A 124 -16.92 -12.04 -0.84
CA SER A 124 -15.55 -12.29 -0.37
C SER A 124 -15.06 -11.20 0.58
N ARG A 125 -15.29 -9.92 0.22
CA ARG A 125 -14.94 -8.77 1.08
C ARG A 125 -15.70 -8.77 2.41
N GLN A 126 -16.98 -9.10 2.39
CA GLN A 126 -17.80 -9.23 3.60
C GLN A 126 -17.28 -10.34 4.52
N SER A 127 -16.91 -11.48 3.94
CA SER A 127 -16.38 -12.63 4.67
C SER A 127 -15.04 -12.34 5.32
N ALA A 128 -14.22 -11.47 4.72
CA ALA A 128 -12.94 -11.02 5.28
C ALA A 128 -13.08 -9.88 6.32
N LYS A 129 -14.28 -9.34 6.58
CA LYS A 129 -14.49 -8.20 7.48
C LYS A 129 -13.95 -8.43 8.91
N PRO A 130 -14.20 -9.58 9.58
CA PRO A 130 -13.71 -9.78 10.94
C PRO A 130 -12.18 -9.66 11.06
N TYR A 131 -11.45 -10.16 10.06
CA TYR A 131 -9.99 -10.03 10.01
C TYR A 131 -9.52 -8.57 9.95
N GLN A 132 -10.20 -7.73 9.16
CA GLN A 132 -9.87 -6.30 9.12
C GLN A 132 -10.23 -5.61 10.44
N ASP A 133 -11.36 -5.96 11.05
CA ASP A 133 -11.78 -5.39 12.33
C ASP A 133 -10.77 -5.72 13.45
N TRP A 134 -10.22 -6.93 13.48
CA TRP A 134 -9.15 -7.30 14.43
C TRP A 134 -7.86 -6.51 14.22
N LEU A 135 -7.44 -6.31 12.96
CA LEU A 135 -6.26 -5.50 12.64
C LEU A 135 -6.45 -4.03 13.01
N VAL A 136 -7.63 -3.47 12.73
CA VAL A 136 -7.97 -2.10 13.13
C VAL A 136 -7.97 -1.96 14.65
N ALA A 137 -8.52 -2.92 15.39
CA ALA A 137 -8.48 -2.91 16.85
C ALA A 137 -7.03 -2.95 17.38
N LYS A 138 -6.13 -3.68 16.72
CA LYS A 138 -4.70 -3.72 17.06
C LYS A 138 -3.98 -2.40 16.70
N GLU A 139 -4.31 -1.80 15.56
CA GLU A 139 -3.79 -0.50 15.13
C GLU A 139 -4.20 0.62 16.10
N LEU A 140 -5.46 0.66 16.53
CA LEU A 140 -5.97 1.64 17.51
C LEU A 140 -5.29 1.53 18.88
N LYS A 141 -4.75 0.35 19.23
CA LYS A 141 -3.92 0.13 20.42
C LYS A 141 -2.44 0.48 20.21
N GLY A 142 -2.05 0.92 19.01
CA GLY A 142 -0.65 1.19 18.65
C GLY A 142 0.22 -0.06 18.51
N GLN A 143 -0.40 -1.25 18.42
CA GLN A 143 0.27 -2.55 18.34
C GLN A 143 0.37 -3.08 16.91
N HIS A 144 -0.11 -2.33 15.93
CA HIS A 144 -0.05 -2.69 14.52
C HIS A 144 0.22 -1.48 13.65
N THR A 145 1.11 -1.61 12.66
CA THR A 145 1.25 -0.63 11.59
C THR A 145 1.27 -1.31 10.22
N TRP A 146 0.83 -0.60 9.19
CA TRP A 146 0.78 -1.15 7.85
C TRP A 146 1.28 -0.15 6.82
N THR A 147 1.71 -0.62 5.66
CA THR A 147 1.99 0.24 4.51
C THR A 147 1.63 -0.48 3.22
N ILE A 148 1.27 0.30 2.20
CA ILE A 148 0.98 -0.22 0.87
C ILE A 148 2.06 0.30 -0.07
N ALA A 149 2.63 -0.61 -0.86
CA ALA A 149 3.62 -0.31 -1.89
C ALA A 149 3.04 -0.63 -3.27
N LEU A 150 3.38 0.20 -4.27
CA LEU A 150 3.02 -0.04 -5.65
C LEU A 150 4.15 -0.73 -6.42
N TRP A 151 3.82 -1.75 -7.20
CA TRP A 151 4.69 -2.39 -8.18
C TRP A 151 4.26 -2.03 -9.60
N GLY A 152 5.20 -1.58 -10.42
CA GLY A 152 4.91 -1.17 -11.79
C GLY A 152 4.66 -2.36 -12.71
N THR A 153 3.44 -2.49 -13.25
CA THR A 153 3.07 -3.53 -14.21
C THR A 153 2.88 -2.96 -15.63
N PRO A 154 3.08 -3.77 -16.69
CA PRO A 154 2.78 -3.34 -18.07
C PRO A 154 1.33 -2.90 -18.25
N ALA A 155 0.37 -3.62 -17.66
CA ALA A 155 -1.05 -3.32 -17.79
C ALA A 155 -1.41 -1.97 -17.17
N LYS A 156 -0.90 -1.67 -15.97
CA LYS A 156 -1.11 -0.38 -15.33
C LYS A 156 -0.44 0.75 -16.09
N ALA A 157 0.77 0.54 -16.61
CA ALA A 157 1.47 1.52 -17.45
C ALA A 157 0.67 1.86 -18.72
N LYS A 158 0.12 0.84 -19.40
CA LYS A 158 -0.74 1.02 -20.58
C LYS A 158 -2.00 1.82 -20.25
N LEU A 159 -2.67 1.51 -19.13
CA LEU A 159 -3.87 2.23 -18.71
C LEU A 159 -3.64 3.74 -18.53
N VAL A 160 -2.47 4.13 -18.03
CA VAL A 160 -2.13 5.55 -17.80
C VAL A 160 -1.39 6.19 -18.98
N GLY A 161 -1.32 5.51 -20.13
CA GLY A 161 -0.71 6.04 -21.35
C GLY A 161 0.82 6.16 -21.30
N LEU A 162 1.50 5.30 -20.54
CA LEU A 162 2.96 5.33 -20.35
C LEU A 162 3.62 4.03 -20.77
N SER A 163 4.89 4.14 -21.17
CA SER A 163 5.76 2.95 -21.20
C SER A 163 6.04 2.45 -19.78
N LEU A 164 6.30 1.15 -19.62
CA LEU A 164 6.61 0.55 -18.31
C LEU A 164 7.76 1.27 -17.58
N LYS A 165 8.82 1.63 -18.32
CA LYS A 165 9.96 2.41 -17.80
C LYS A 165 9.53 3.79 -17.30
N SER A 166 8.67 4.49 -18.04
CA SER A 166 8.16 5.80 -17.63
C SER A 166 7.23 5.70 -16.42
N TYR A 167 6.43 4.64 -16.33
CA TYR A 167 5.57 4.38 -15.16
C TYR A 167 6.41 4.12 -13.90
N TRP A 168 7.39 3.23 -13.98
CA TRP A 168 8.34 3.00 -12.89
C TRP A 168 9.13 4.25 -12.51
N ARG A 169 9.47 5.11 -13.47
CA ARG A 169 10.12 6.40 -13.16
C ARG A 169 9.22 7.30 -12.30
N GLN A 170 7.90 7.22 -12.41
CA GLN A 170 6.99 7.93 -11.50
C GLN A 170 7.04 7.32 -10.10
N ILE A 171 6.98 5.99 -9.97
CA ILE A 171 7.11 5.28 -8.69
C ILE A 171 8.44 5.66 -8.00
N ILE A 172 9.54 5.59 -8.74
CA ILE A 172 10.89 5.93 -8.25
C ILE A 172 10.93 7.36 -7.70
N LYS A 173 10.41 8.34 -8.45
CA LYS A 173 10.40 9.74 -8.02
C LYS A 173 9.46 9.99 -6.85
N ALA A 174 8.25 9.43 -6.89
CA ALA A 174 7.24 9.60 -5.84
C ALA A 174 7.70 9.00 -4.50
N CYS A 175 8.48 7.93 -4.55
CA CYS A 175 9.04 7.27 -3.38
C CYS A 175 10.45 7.76 -3.00
N PHE A 176 10.97 8.80 -3.67
CA PHE A 176 12.34 9.32 -3.52
C PHE A 176 13.47 8.30 -3.73
N LEU A 177 13.23 7.21 -4.48
CA LEU A 177 14.20 6.12 -4.67
C LEU A 177 15.40 6.51 -5.54
N ASP A 178 15.27 7.60 -6.30
CA ASP A 178 16.35 8.25 -7.03
C ASP A 178 17.30 9.04 -6.11
N LYS A 179 16.88 9.38 -4.89
CA LYS A 179 17.73 10.08 -3.90
C LYS A 179 18.78 9.14 -3.31
N PRO A 180 19.98 9.65 -2.95
CA PRO A 180 21.00 8.84 -2.28
C PRO A 180 20.49 8.22 -0.97
N GLU A 181 19.77 9.02 -0.17
CA GLU A 181 19.23 8.63 1.14
C GLU A 181 17.70 8.83 1.16
N PRO A 182 16.92 7.86 0.62
CA PRO A 182 15.47 8.00 0.47
C PRO A 182 14.73 8.10 1.81
N VAL A 183 15.19 7.38 2.85
CA VAL A 183 14.63 7.47 4.21
C VAL A 183 14.74 8.88 4.78
N LYS A 184 15.91 9.53 4.64
CA LYS A 184 16.09 10.93 5.08
C LYS A 184 15.19 11.91 4.32
N ALA A 185 14.95 11.67 3.02
CA ALA A 185 14.02 12.49 2.24
C ALA A 185 12.60 12.40 2.81
N TRP A 186 12.16 11.20 3.17
CA TRP A 186 10.87 10.99 3.81
C TRP A 186 10.77 11.60 5.23
N GLN A 187 11.82 11.48 6.04
CA GLN A 187 11.88 12.13 7.36
C GLN A 187 11.67 13.64 7.26
N LYS A 188 12.31 14.30 6.29
CA LYS A 188 12.11 15.75 6.04
C LYS A 188 10.66 16.09 5.64
N VAL A 189 10.00 15.23 4.86
CA VAL A 189 8.59 15.40 4.51
C VAL A 189 7.72 15.30 5.76
N PHE A 190 7.96 14.32 6.63
CA PHE A 190 7.22 14.14 7.88
C PHE A 190 7.45 15.31 8.85
N GLU A 191 8.67 15.81 8.98
CA GLU A 191 8.96 17.01 9.78
C GLU A 191 8.20 18.24 9.26
N LEU A 192 8.14 18.43 7.94
CA LEU A 192 7.37 19.51 7.34
C LEU A 192 5.87 19.35 7.61
N GLN A 193 5.34 18.13 7.46
CA GLN A 193 3.94 17.82 7.78
C GLN A 193 3.62 18.09 9.24
N ALA A 194 4.48 17.68 10.17
CA ALA A 194 4.32 17.95 11.60
C ALA A 194 4.29 19.45 11.90
N LYS A 195 5.17 20.25 11.27
CA LYS A 195 5.16 21.72 11.38
C LYS A 195 3.87 22.33 10.85
N ILE A 196 3.38 21.87 9.70
CA ILE A 196 2.12 22.33 9.11
C ILE A 196 0.95 21.96 10.02
N LEU A 197 0.89 20.73 10.53
CA LEU A 197 -0.16 20.27 11.42
C LEU A 197 -0.18 21.06 12.73
N ALA A 198 0.99 21.31 13.33
CA ALA A 198 1.10 22.14 14.53
C ALA A 198 0.55 23.56 14.27
N LYS A 199 0.90 24.16 13.13
CA LYS A 199 0.37 25.47 12.73
C LYS A 199 -1.14 25.45 12.52
N ILE A 200 -1.68 24.42 11.85
CA ILE A 200 -3.12 24.30 11.63
C ILE A 200 -3.86 24.11 12.96
N ASN A 201 -3.37 23.24 13.84
CA ASN A 201 -4.00 22.98 15.14
C ASN A 201 -3.92 24.17 16.10
N SER A 202 -2.95 25.08 15.93
CA SER A 202 -2.90 26.33 16.69
C SER A 202 -3.92 27.37 16.24
N LEU A 203 -4.53 27.19 15.06
CA LEU A 203 -5.56 28.09 14.55
C LEU A 203 -6.92 27.62 15.05
N ASN A 204 -7.75 28.53 15.57
CA ASN A 204 -9.14 28.25 15.93
C ASN A 204 -10.03 28.23 14.67
N ILE A 205 -9.81 27.24 13.79
CA ILE A 205 -10.49 27.14 12.50
C ILE A 205 -11.91 26.61 12.71
N GLN A 206 -12.90 27.48 12.53
CA GLN A 206 -14.32 27.10 12.59
C GLN A 206 -14.85 26.54 11.26
N SER A 207 -14.34 27.04 10.13
CA SER A 207 -14.74 26.56 8.80
C SER A 207 -13.62 26.72 7.77
N VAL A 208 -13.62 25.85 6.76
CA VAL A 208 -12.69 25.91 5.62
C VAL A 208 -13.51 26.09 4.35
N GLN A 209 -13.31 27.20 3.65
CA GLN A 209 -13.91 27.43 2.33
C GLN A 209 -12.95 26.97 1.23
N THR A 210 -13.31 25.90 0.54
CA THR A 210 -12.60 25.50 -0.68
C THR A 210 -13.27 26.18 -1.87
N ARG A 211 -12.54 27.02 -2.62
CA ARG A 211 -12.98 27.46 -3.94
C ARG A 211 -12.28 26.61 -4.99
N PRO A 212 -12.99 25.74 -5.71
CA PRO A 212 -12.42 25.12 -6.90
C PRO A 212 -12.10 26.24 -7.90
N SER A 213 -10.88 26.34 -8.38
CA SER A 213 -10.60 27.16 -9.57
C SER A 213 -11.42 26.58 -10.73
N ALA A 214 -12.28 27.41 -11.35
CA ALA A 214 -13.31 27.15 -12.37
C ALA A 214 -13.30 25.79 -13.12
N PRO A 215 -14.49 25.24 -13.46
CA PRO A 215 -14.58 24.05 -14.29
C PRO A 215 -14.05 24.38 -15.70
N ARG A 216 -12.92 23.78 -16.11
CA ARG A 216 -12.54 23.78 -17.53
C ARG A 216 -13.54 22.90 -18.27
N ALA A 217 -14.41 23.53 -19.06
CA ALA A 217 -15.19 22.85 -20.08
C ALA A 217 -14.23 22.02 -20.96
N GLY A 218 -14.47 20.72 -21.06
CA GLY A 218 -13.78 19.86 -22.03
C GLY A 218 -12.44 19.25 -21.61
N SER A 219 -12.07 19.19 -20.33
CA SER A 219 -11.01 18.27 -19.91
C SER A 219 -11.63 17.02 -19.29
N SER A 220 -11.43 15.88 -19.96
CA SER A 220 -11.43 14.59 -19.29
C SER A 220 -10.72 14.75 -17.95
N LEU A 221 -11.32 14.22 -16.87
CA LEU A 221 -10.66 14.11 -15.57
C LEU A 221 -9.44 13.19 -15.73
N THR A 222 -8.37 13.69 -16.33
CA THR A 222 -7.03 13.34 -15.95
C THR A 222 -6.79 14.15 -14.68
N SER A 223 -7.38 13.67 -13.58
CA SER A 223 -6.72 13.77 -12.29
C SER A 223 -5.27 13.42 -12.59
N ARG A 224 -4.36 14.39 -12.49
CA ARG A 224 -2.94 14.09 -12.29
C ARG A 224 -2.93 13.37 -10.96
N SER A 225 -3.21 12.08 -11.03
CA SER A 225 -3.16 11.15 -9.94
C SER A 225 -1.70 11.21 -9.55
N THR A 226 -1.37 12.02 -8.54
CA THR A 226 -0.11 11.89 -7.86
C THR A 226 -0.08 10.43 -7.46
N VAL A 227 0.73 9.64 -8.16
CA VAL A 227 0.86 8.22 -7.90
C VAL A 227 1.36 8.15 -6.47
N THR A 228 0.45 7.93 -5.54
CA THR A 228 0.77 7.73 -4.13
C THR A 228 1.29 6.31 -4.07
N ALA A 229 2.59 6.19 -4.38
CA ALA A 229 3.26 4.92 -4.58
C ALA A 229 3.56 4.23 -3.24
N ILE A 230 3.50 4.99 -2.13
CA ILE A 230 3.48 4.47 -0.76
C ILE A 230 2.31 5.13 -0.03
N LEU A 231 1.44 4.30 0.56
CA LEU A 231 0.47 4.77 1.55
C LEU A 231 1.02 4.49 2.95
N PHE A 232 1.08 5.54 3.76
CA PHE A 232 1.41 5.47 5.18
C PHE A 232 0.12 5.51 6.01
N PRO A 233 0.08 4.87 7.20
CA PRO A 233 -0.99 5.09 8.15
C PRO A 233 -1.07 6.58 8.49
N GLY A 234 -2.27 7.17 8.44
CA GLY A 234 -2.50 8.58 8.75
C GLY A 234 -2.10 9.60 7.66
N PHE A 235 -1.87 9.17 6.41
CA PHE A 235 -1.45 10.08 5.33
C PHE A 235 -2.53 10.97 4.68
N PRO A 236 -3.83 10.93 5.04
CA PRO A 236 -4.67 12.11 4.88
C PRO A 236 -4.64 12.93 6.17
N LEU A 237 -4.35 14.24 6.05
CA LEU A 237 -4.77 15.25 7.04
C LEU A 237 -6.30 15.21 7.12
N ASN A 238 -6.85 14.30 7.91
CA ASN A 238 -8.26 14.30 8.26
C ASN A 238 -8.44 15.28 9.41
N LEU A 239 -8.78 16.53 9.07
CA LEU A 239 -9.45 17.42 10.01
C LEU A 239 -10.76 16.73 10.40
N LYS A 240 -10.88 16.26 11.63
CA LYS A 240 -12.15 15.73 12.13
C LYS A 240 -13.13 16.90 12.23
N PRO A 241 -14.27 16.88 11.51
CA PRO A 241 -15.33 17.84 11.82
C PRO A 241 -15.85 17.55 13.23
N GLU A 242 -15.96 18.58 14.07
CA GLU A 242 -16.76 18.49 15.30
C GLU A 242 -18.24 18.34 14.92
N LYS A 243 -18.98 17.60 15.76
CA LYS A 243 -20.41 17.34 15.60
C LYS A 243 -21.24 18.59 15.82
#